data_AF-A0A974C1N1-F1
#
_entry.id   AF-A0A974C1N1-F1
#
_cell.length_a   1.000
_cell.length_b   1.000
_cell.length_c   1.000
_cell.angle_alpha   90.00
_cell.angle_beta   90.00
_cell.angle_gamma   90.00
#
_symmetry.space_group_name_H-M   'P 1'
#
loop_
_entity.id
_entity.type
_entity.pdbx_description
1 polymer ?
#
loop_
_entity_poly.entity_id
_entity_poly.type
_entity_poly.pdbx_seq_one_letter_code
_entity_poly.pdbx_strand_id
1 'polypeptide(L)'
;KSLSDTEAGIIFEMKAVDKETIFSNVVVKPVDEFFKRIFGCGKQCPFCRVPCEAGGTDHKNHFASIHRPTGLGKYRSFFTQALCYDICTTNISGDKSFIDKSGSLHLYKEYRTVYEDWDILPDRSFEASDYWKFVLKEFNEQFAKEYEASPAEYPKEWNRITKAQAETSLNTAFCMK
;
A
#
# COMPACT_ATOMS: atom_id res chain seq x y z
N LYS A 1 7.20 35.84 -29.33
CA LYS A 1 6.45 35.60 -28.08
C LYS A 1 7.24 34.56 -27.29
N SER A 2 7.62 34.84 -26.06
CA SER A 2 8.30 33.85 -25.20
C SER A 2 7.35 32.69 -24.88
N LEU A 3 7.90 31.52 -24.54
CA LEU A 3 7.12 30.41 -24.00
C LEU A 3 6.35 30.86 -22.74
N SER A 4 7.00 31.69 -21.91
CA SER A 4 6.40 32.28 -20.70
C SER A 4 5.20 33.20 -21.01
N ASP A 5 5.28 33.99 -22.08
CA ASP A 5 4.21 34.91 -22.47
C ASP A 5 3.00 34.16 -23.02
N THR A 6 3.25 33.01 -23.65
CA THR A 6 2.21 32.12 -24.16
C THR A 6 1.52 31.40 -23.00
N GLU A 7 2.29 30.90 -22.04
CA GLU A 7 1.77 30.23 -20.84
C GLU A 7 0.95 31.18 -19.97
N ALA A 8 1.43 32.42 -19.75
CA ALA A 8 0.70 33.44 -19.02
C ALA A 8 -0.63 33.82 -19.69
N GLY A 9 -0.66 33.89 -21.03
CA GLY A 9 -1.88 34.14 -21.80
C GLY A 9 -2.91 33.04 -21.62
N ILE A 10 -2.49 31.77 -21.71
CA ILE A 10 -3.37 30.61 -21.50
C ILE A 10 -3.94 30.62 -20.08
N ILE A 11 -3.12 30.87 -19.06
CA ILE A 11 -3.58 30.92 -17.67
C ILE A 11 -4.59 32.04 -17.45
N PHE A 12 -4.38 33.21 -18.07
CA PHE A 12 -5.30 34.34 -17.96
C PHE A 12 -6.66 34.01 -18.58
N GLU A 13 -6.69 33.44 -19.78
CA GLU A 13 -7.91 33.00 -20.45
C GLU A 13 -8.64 31.92 -19.63
N MET A 14 -7.91 30.92 -19.12
CA MET A 14 -8.49 29.87 -18.27
C MET A 14 -9.08 30.43 -16.97
N LYS A 15 -8.55 31.51 -16.40
CA LYS A 15 -9.12 32.14 -15.19
C LYS A 15 -10.40 32.94 -15.45
N ALA A 16 -10.65 33.34 -16.70
CA ALA A 16 -11.80 34.14 -17.09
C ALA A 16 -13.05 33.29 -17.42
N VAL A 17 -12.90 31.97 -17.52
CA VAL A 17 -13.97 31.03 -17.85
C VAL A 17 -14.45 30.31 -16.58
N ASP A 18 -15.72 29.93 -16.51
CA ASP A 18 -16.24 29.14 -15.40
C ASP A 18 -15.66 27.72 -15.39
N LYS A 19 -15.65 27.09 -14.21
CA LYS A 19 -14.96 25.81 -14.00
C LYS A 19 -15.57 24.69 -14.83
N GLU A 20 -16.90 24.64 -14.93
CA GLU A 20 -17.63 23.63 -15.67
C GLU A 20 -17.29 23.66 -17.16
N THR A 21 -17.22 24.86 -17.76
CA THR A 21 -16.81 25.06 -19.15
C THR A 21 -15.34 24.72 -19.38
N ILE A 22 -14.46 24.95 -18.41
CA ILE A 22 -13.07 24.50 -18.50
C ILE A 22 -13.03 22.97 -18.53
N PHE A 23 -13.67 22.32 -17.55
CA PHE A 23 -13.67 20.86 -17.44
C PHE A 23 -14.25 20.14 -18.66
N SER A 24 -15.24 20.73 -19.35
CA SER A 24 -15.83 20.14 -20.55
C SER A 24 -14.96 20.28 -21.81
N ASN A 25 -14.06 21.26 -21.83
CA ASN A 25 -13.21 21.56 -22.99
C ASN A 25 -11.77 21.02 -22.88
N VAL A 26 -11.33 20.58 -21.69
CA VAL A 26 -10.00 19.95 -21.56
C VAL A 26 -10.02 18.53 -22.13
N VAL A 27 -9.08 18.23 -23.03
CA VAL A 27 -8.92 16.89 -23.64
C VAL A 27 -8.61 15.81 -22.58
N VAL A 28 -7.93 16.21 -21.51
CA VAL A 28 -7.59 15.37 -20.37
C VAL A 28 -8.61 15.60 -19.25
N LYS A 29 -9.23 14.54 -18.76
CA LYS A 29 -10.16 14.62 -17.63
C LYS A 29 -9.37 14.77 -16.33
N PRO A 30 -9.46 15.92 -15.62
CA PRO A 30 -8.63 16.14 -14.43
C PRO A 30 -8.90 15.14 -13.31
N VAL A 31 -10.12 14.62 -13.23
CA VAL A 31 -10.51 13.55 -12.29
C VAL A 31 -9.75 12.26 -12.57
N ASP A 32 -9.57 11.88 -13.83
CA ASP A 32 -8.83 10.68 -14.21
C ASP A 32 -7.34 10.84 -13.91
N GLU A 33 -6.77 12.02 -14.18
CA GLU A 33 -5.38 12.33 -13.84
C GLU A 33 -5.15 12.36 -12.32
N PHE A 34 -6.12 12.86 -11.57
CA PHE A 34 -6.10 12.81 -10.11
C PHE A 34 -6.13 11.37 -9.60
N PHE A 35 -7.00 10.51 -10.15
CA PHE A 35 -7.05 9.10 -9.80
C PHE A 35 -5.78 8.34 -10.18
N LYS A 36 -5.18 8.61 -11.34
CA LYS A 36 -3.87 8.04 -11.72
C LYS A 36 -2.78 8.43 -10.71
N ARG A 37 -2.85 9.64 -10.16
CA ARG A 37 -1.90 10.10 -9.15
C ARG A 37 -2.13 9.47 -7.78
N ILE A 38 -3.38 9.18 -7.41
CA ILE A 38 -3.74 8.52 -6.15
C ILE A 38 -3.49 7.02 -6.18
N PHE A 39 -3.98 6.33 -7.22
CA PHE A 39 -3.87 4.87 -7.34
C PHE A 39 -2.53 4.43 -7.97
N GLY A 40 -1.73 5.38 -8.43
CA GLY A 40 -0.42 5.13 -9.04
C GLY A 40 -0.53 4.20 -10.25
N CYS A 41 0.39 3.24 -10.35
CA CYS A 41 0.40 2.25 -11.43
C CYS A 41 -0.58 1.08 -11.23
N GLY A 42 -1.36 1.07 -10.14
CA GLY A 42 -2.30 -0.01 -9.82
C GLY A 42 -1.68 -1.34 -9.39
N LYS A 43 -0.35 -1.46 -9.36
CA LYS A 43 0.36 -2.65 -8.85
C LYS A 43 0.28 -2.70 -7.32
N GLN A 44 0.30 -3.91 -6.76
CA GLN A 44 0.22 -4.15 -5.33
C GLN A 44 1.30 -5.14 -4.88
N CYS A 45 1.80 -4.98 -3.66
CA CYS A 45 2.81 -5.85 -3.08
C CYS A 45 2.33 -7.31 -3.15
N PRO A 46 3.18 -8.26 -3.61
CA PRO A 46 2.78 -9.65 -3.82
C PRO A 46 2.31 -10.36 -2.54
N PHE A 47 2.76 -9.87 -1.38
CA PHE A 47 2.47 -10.47 -0.08
C PHE A 47 1.30 -9.79 0.62
N CYS A 48 1.45 -8.52 1.02
CA CYS A 48 0.42 -7.85 1.82
C CYS A 48 -0.60 -7.05 1.01
N ARG A 49 -0.46 -6.99 -0.32
CA ARG A 49 -1.35 -6.27 -1.24
C ARG A 49 -1.44 -4.75 -1.01
N VAL A 50 -0.49 -4.16 -0.28
CA VAL A 50 -0.38 -2.69 -0.21
C VAL A 50 -0.14 -2.12 -1.62
N PRO A 51 -0.81 -1.01 -2.02
CA PRO A 51 -0.58 -0.39 -3.32
C PRO A 51 0.85 0.10 -3.50
N CYS A 52 1.31 0.15 -4.74
CA CYS A 52 2.58 0.75 -5.12
C CYS A 52 2.55 2.28 -4.88
N GLU A 53 3.63 2.79 -4.28
CA GLU A 53 3.80 4.21 -3.99
C GLU A 53 4.74 4.92 -4.97
N ALA A 54 5.28 4.22 -5.98
CA ALA A 54 6.32 4.74 -6.85
C ALA A 54 5.92 5.94 -7.74
N GLY A 55 4.69 6.44 -7.64
CA GLY A 55 4.22 7.65 -8.30
C GLY A 55 4.07 7.50 -9.82
N GLY A 56 2.97 8.01 -10.36
CA GLY A 56 2.69 7.92 -11.80
C GLY A 56 2.69 6.47 -12.31
N THR A 57 2.92 6.32 -13.62
CA THR A 57 2.91 5.01 -14.30
C THR A 57 4.27 4.60 -14.88
N ASP A 58 5.24 5.51 -14.92
CA ASP A 58 6.55 5.28 -15.54
C ASP A 58 7.61 5.01 -14.47
N HIS A 59 7.64 3.77 -13.97
CA HIS A 59 8.66 3.29 -13.04
C HIS A 59 8.90 1.79 -13.24
N LYS A 60 10.16 1.37 -13.13
CA LYS A 60 10.56 -0.03 -13.29
C LYS A 60 10.30 -0.87 -12.03
N ASN A 61 10.59 -0.30 -10.87
CA ASN A 61 10.45 -0.99 -9.59
C ASN A 61 9.26 -0.45 -8.80
N HIS A 62 8.66 -1.33 -8.01
CA HIS A 62 7.53 -1.07 -7.16
C HIS A 62 7.94 -1.15 -5.70
N PHE A 63 7.47 -0.20 -4.89
CA PHE A 63 7.71 -0.19 -3.45
C PHE A 63 6.50 0.34 -2.70
N ALA A 64 6.49 0.10 -1.40
CA ALA A 64 5.65 0.80 -0.45
C ALA A 64 6.49 1.14 0.77
N SER A 65 6.25 2.31 1.37
CA SER A 65 7.00 2.76 2.53
C SER A 65 6.58 2.02 3.81
N ILE A 66 5.34 1.52 3.83
CA ILE A 66 4.76 0.82 4.98
C ILE A 66 4.06 -0.44 4.51
N HIS A 67 4.53 -1.58 4.98
CA HIS A 67 3.87 -2.85 4.76
C HIS A 67 2.88 -3.17 5.89
N ARG A 68 1.84 -3.93 5.56
CA ARG A 68 0.81 -4.38 6.50
C ARG A 68 0.90 -5.90 6.73
N PRO A 69 0.26 -6.44 7.79
CA PRO A 69 0.19 -7.87 8.00
C PRO A 69 -0.26 -8.61 6.74
N THR A 70 0.46 -9.66 6.38
CA THR A 70 0.24 -10.41 5.13
C THR A 70 -1.13 -11.10 5.09
N GLY A 71 -1.74 -11.37 6.25
CA GLY A 71 -3.12 -11.84 6.38
C GLY A 71 -4.17 -10.88 5.82
N LEU A 72 -3.92 -9.56 5.85
CA LEU A 72 -4.75 -8.57 5.16
C LEU A 72 -4.64 -8.68 3.63
N GLY A 73 -3.60 -9.36 3.14
CA GLY A 73 -3.41 -9.76 1.74
C GLY A 73 -3.90 -11.17 1.41
N LYS A 74 -4.67 -11.80 2.32
CA LYS A 74 -5.20 -13.18 2.25
C LYS A 74 -4.19 -14.30 2.52
N TYR A 75 -2.98 -14.00 3.00
CA TYR A 75 -2.04 -15.06 3.42
C TYR A 75 -2.49 -15.69 4.74
N ARG A 76 -2.40 -17.02 4.80
CA ARG A 76 -2.71 -17.80 5.99
C ARG A 76 -1.69 -18.92 6.18
N SER A 77 -1.53 -19.33 7.43
CA SER A 77 -0.73 -20.49 7.80
C SER A 77 -1.26 -21.74 7.11
N PHE A 78 -0.39 -22.53 6.50
CA PHE A 78 -0.78 -23.78 5.86
C PHE A 78 -1.36 -24.78 6.87
N PHE A 79 -0.81 -24.82 8.09
CA PHE A 79 -1.20 -25.79 9.10
C PHE A 79 -2.46 -25.40 9.88
N THR A 80 -2.52 -24.15 10.35
CA THR A 80 -3.61 -23.69 11.22
C THR A 80 -4.73 -22.99 10.47
N GLN A 81 -4.51 -22.67 9.18
CA GLN A 81 -5.37 -21.80 8.37
C GLN A 81 -5.57 -20.40 8.96
N ALA A 82 -4.81 -20.03 10.00
CA ALA A 82 -4.88 -18.70 10.62
C ALA A 82 -4.27 -17.63 9.73
N LEU A 83 -4.90 -16.47 9.66
CA LEU A 83 -4.36 -15.31 8.96
C LEU A 83 -2.98 -14.92 9.51
N CYS A 84 -2.03 -14.66 8.61
CA CYS A 84 -0.66 -14.33 9.02
C CYS A 84 -0.59 -12.88 9.54
N TYR A 85 -0.14 -12.69 10.78
CA TYR A 85 0.04 -11.35 11.34
C TYR A 85 1.37 -10.69 10.95
N ASP A 86 2.35 -11.47 10.46
CA ASP A 86 3.65 -10.93 10.07
C ASP A 86 3.54 -9.96 8.90
N ILE A 87 4.32 -8.89 8.99
CA ILE A 87 4.53 -7.91 7.92
C ILE A 87 5.65 -8.37 6.98
N CYS A 88 5.69 -7.84 5.75
CA CYS A 88 6.62 -8.29 4.71
C CYS A 88 8.09 -8.20 5.12
N THR A 89 8.46 -7.11 5.79
CA THR A 89 9.83 -6.81 6.23
C THR A 89 10.34 -7.82 7.26
N THR A 90 9.50 -8.17 8.24
CA THR A 90 9.77 -9.23 9.22
C THR A 90 9.91 -10.59 8.54
N ASN A 91 9.04 -10.91 7.59
CA ASN A 91 9.11 -12.18 6.86
C ASN A 91 10.42 -12.30 6.06
N ILE A 92 10.84 -11.23 5.37
CA ILE A 92 12.10 -11.19 4.60
C ILE A 92 13.33 -11.30 5.49
N SER A 93 13.30 -10.69 6.67
CA SER A 93 14.42 -10.72 7.60
C SER A 93 14.55 -12.06 8.34
N GLY A 94 13.51 -12.90 8.33
CA GLY A 94 13.51 -14.23 8.92
C GLY A 94 13.71 -15.36 7.93
N ASP A 95 13.67 -16.60 8.41
CA ASP A 95 13.78 -17.82 7.60
C ASP A 95 12.41 -18.41 7.22
N LYS A 96 11.40 -17.56 7.04
CA LYS A 96 10.07 -18.00 6.60
C LYS A 96 10.05 -18.29 5.11
N SER A 97 9.13 -19.14 4.69
CA SER A 97 8.88 -19.48 3.29
C SER A 97 7.49 -19.02 2.82
N PHE A 98 7.34 -18.79 1.53
CA PHE A 98 6.07 -18.57 0.85
C PHE A 98 5.93 -19.51 -0.35
N ILE A 99 4.68 -19.71 -0.78
CA ILE A 99 4.37 -20.43 -2.02
C ILE A 99 4.02 -19.39 -3.07
N ASP A 100 4.69 -19.44 -4.21
CA ASP A 100 4.42 -18.53 -5.32
C ASP A 100 3.15 -18.93 -6.11
N LYS A 101 2.89 -18.26 -7.23
CA LYS A 101 1.74 -18.59 -8.08
C LYS A 101 1.89 -19.92 -8.83
N SER A 102 3.11 -20.43 -9.00
CA SER A 102 3.37 -21.73 -9.63
C SER A 102 3.20 -22.90 -8.67
N GLY A 103 3.07 -22.64 -7.36
CA GLY A 103 3.03 -23.66 -6.32
C GLY A 103 4.42 -24.03 -5.77
N SER A 104 5.46 -23.31 -6.17
CA SER A 104 6.84 -23.52 -5.75
C SER A 104 7.10 -22.85 -4.41
N LEU A 105 7.87 -23.52 -3.55
CA LEU A 105 8.26 -23.02 -2.24
C LEU A 105 9.53 -22.16 -2.35
N HIS A 106 9.48 -20.95 -1.81
CA HIS A 106 10.62 -20.01 -1.80
C HIS A 106 10.82 -19.43 -0.41
N LEU A 107 12.06 -19.07 -0.06
CA LEU A 107 12.33 -18.29 1.14
C LEU A 107 11.97 -16.82 0.90
N TYR A 108 11.38 -16.15 1.90
CA TYR A 108 11.04 -14.74 1.78
C TYR A 108 12.26 -13.87 1.47
N LYS A 109 13.44 -14.18 2.03
CA LYS A 109 14.69 -13.46 1.72
C LYS A 109 15.13 -13.55 0.26
N GLU A 110 14.60 -14.52 -0.50
CA GLU A 110 14.89 -14.76 -1.91
C GLU A 110 13.74 -14.31 -2.83
N TYR A 111 12.78 -13.54 -2.31
CA TYR A 111 11.56 -13.18 -3.05
C TYR A 111 11.81 -12.55 -4.43
N ARG A 112 12.93 -11.83 -4.61
CA ARG A 112 13.30 -11.21 -5.89
C ARG A 112 13.56 -12.19 -7.02
N THR A 113 13.78 -13.47 -6.72
CA THR A 113 13.85 -14.53 -7.74
C THR A 113 12.50 -14.76 -8.43
N VAL A 114 11.41 -14.35 -7.79
CA VAL A 114 10.02 -14.51 -8.26
C VAL A 114 9.36 -13.15 -8.56
N TYR A 115 9.67 -12.14 -7.74
CA TYR A 115 9.12 -10.79 -7.83
C TYR A 115 10.26 -9.78 -8.00
N GLU A 116 10.92 -9.83 -9.16
CA GLU A 116 12.12 -9.04 -9.46
C GLU A 116 11.89 -7.52 -9.41
N ASP A 117 10.66 -7.09 -9.71
CA ASP A 117 10.22 -5.70 -9.83
C ASP A 117 9.75 -5.12 -8.49
N TRP A 118 9.75 -5.89 -7.40
CA TRP A 118 9.38 -5.40 -6.08
C TRP A 118 10.59 -5.11 -5.20
N ASP A 119 10.59 -3.90 -4.62
CA ASP A 119 11.52 -3.44 -3.61
C ASP A 119 10.78 -3.41 -2.26
N ILE A 120 10.94 -4.48 -1.47
CA ILE A 120 10.46 -4.52 -0.09
C ILE A 120 11.61 -4.10 0.82
N LEU A 121 11.61 -2.82 1.16
CA LEU A 121 12.62 -2.20 1.99
C LEU A 121 12.34 -2.45 3.47
N PRO A 122 13.37 -2.51 4.34
CA PRO A 122 13.16 -2.53 5.78
C PRO A 122 12.32 -1.34 6.24
N ASP A 123 11.38 -1.56 7.16
CA ASP A 123 10.54 -0.49 7.68
C ASP A 123 11.41 0.53 8.41
N ARG A 124 11.20 1.82 8.11
CA ARG A 124 11.98 2.92 8.70
C ARG A 124 11.64 3.18 10.18
N SER A 125 10.55 2.61 10.68
CA SER A 125 10.09 2.69 12.06
C SER A 125 9.25 1.45 12.39
N PHE A 126 9.44 0.90 13.60
CA PHE A 126 8.67 -0.25 14.09
C PHE A 126 7.19 0.12 14.35
N GLU A 127 6.96 1.37 14.71
CA GLU A 127 5.67 1.99 15.04
C GLU A 127 4.85 2.35 13.80
N ALA A 128 5.49 2.53 12.63
CA ALA A 128 4.79 2.86 11.39
C ALA A 128 3.75 1.81 10.97
N SER A 129 3.88 0.58 11.49
CA SER A 129 2.94 -0.52 11.27
C SER A 129 1.82 -0.61 12.30
N ASP A 130 1.82 0.19 13.38
CA ASP A 130 0.85 0.09 14.47
C ASP A 130 -0.58 0.32 14.03
N TYR A 131 -0.80 1.20 13.04
CA TYR A 131 -2.09 1.31 12.38
C TYR A 131 -2.58 -0.02 11.80
N TRP A 132 -1.74 -0.72 11.05
CA TRP A 132 -2.12 -1.98 10.43
C TRP A 132 -2.24 -3.13 11.43
N LYS A 133 -1.45 -3.10 12.51
CA LYS A 133 -1.61 -4.00 13.67
C LYS A 133 -2.98 -3.79 14.31
N PHE A 134 -3.36 -2.54 14.53
CA PHE A 134 -4.68 -2.18 15.06
C PHE A 134 -5.81 -2.63 14.13
N VAL A 135 -5.69 -2.42 12.81
CA VAL A 135 -6.68 -2.87 11.83
C VAL A 135 -6.86 -4.40 11.87
N LEU A 136 -5.77 -5.18 11.84
CA LEU A 136 -5.89 -6.63 11.92
C LEU A 136 -6.52 -7.06 13.26
N LYS A 137 -6.13 -6.43 14.37
CA LYS A 137 -6.67 -6.71 15.70
C LYS A 137 -8.18 -6.48 15.78
N GLU A 138 -8.65 -5.29 15.38
CA GLU A 138 -10.07 -4.89 15.49
C GLU A 138 -10.99 -5.67 14.54
N PHE A 139 -10.50 -5.98 13.34
CA PHE A 139 -11.29 -6.60 12.28
C PHE A 139 -10.93 -8.07 12.04
N ASN A 140 -10.21 -8.72 12.96
CA ASN A 140 -9.64 -10.06 12.79
C ASN A 140 -10.68 -11.09 12.34
N GLU A 141 -11.79 -11.17 13.06
CA GLU A 141 -12.91 -12.09 12.78
C GLU A 141 -13.57 -11.81 11.43
N GLN A 142 -13.67 -10.53 11.05
CA GLN A 142 -14.30 -10.12 9.80
C GLN A 142 -13.44 -10.54 8.61
N PHE A 143 -12.13 -10.31 8.69
CA PHE A 143 -11.19 -10.78 7.68
C PHE A 143 -11.14 -12.31 7.61
N ALA A 144 -11.12 -12.99 8.75
CA ALA A 144 -11.10 -14.44 8.81
C ALA A 144 -12.33 -15.03 8.11
N LYS A 145 -13.52 -14.49 8.40
CA LYS A 145 -14.77 -14.89 7.75
C LYS A 145 -14.76 -14.63 6.24
N GLU A 146 -14.37 -13.43 5.82
CA GLU A 146 -14.33 -13.05 4.40
C GLU A 146 -13.33 -13.88 3.59
N TYR A 147 -12.24 -14.31 4.22
CA TYR A 147 -11.17 -15.06 3.55
C TYR A 147 -11.27 -16.58 3.75
N GLU A 148 -12.36 -17.06 4.35
CA GLU A 148 -12.57 -18.48 4.68
C GLU A 148 -11.35 -19.07 5.41
N ALA A 149 -10.87 -18.33 6.41
CA ALA A 149 -9.66 -18.60 7.18
C ALA A 149 -9.96 -18.59 8.68
N SER A 150 -9.01 -19.09 9.48
CA SER A 150 -9.06 -18.92 10.94
C SER A 150 -8.57 -17.50 11.30
N PRO A 151 -9.07 -16.90 12.40
CA PRO A 151 -8.55 -15.64 12.90
C PRO A 151 -7.04 -15.67 13.11
N ALA A 152 -6.38 -14.54 12.89
CA ALA A 152 -4.96 -14.40 13.17
C ALA A 152 -4.67 -14.58 14.67
N GLU A 153 -3.64 -15.36 14.98
CA GLU A 153 -3.06 -15.46 16.32
C GLU A 153 -1.88 -14.48 16.44
N TYR A 154 -2.16 -13.24 16.88
CA TYR A 154 -1.15 -12.19 17.01
C TYR A 154 -0.63 -12.02 18.44
N PRO A 155 0.55 -11.37 18.63
CA PRO A 155 1.11 -11.12 19.95
C PRO A 155 0.15 -10.32 20.85
N LYS A 156 0.01 -10.74 22.12
CA LYS A 156 -0.98 -10.16 23.06
C LYS A 156 -0.77 -8.66 23.28
N GLU A 157 0.43 -8.16 23.06
CA GLU A 157 0.82 -6.76 23.15
C GLU A 157 -0.01 -5.88 22.20
N TRP A 158 -0.44 -6.41 21.05
CA TRP A 158 -1.26 -5.67 20.09
C TRP A 158 -2.59 -5.22 20.69
N ASN A 159 -3.10 -5.96 21.69
CA ASN A 159 -4.33 -5.59 22.41
C ASN A 159 -4.20 -4.26 23.17
N ARG A 160 -2.97 -3.79 23.42
CA ARG A 160 -2.70 -2.50 24.08
C ARG A 160 -2.69 -1.33 23.09
N ILE A 161 -2.66 -1.59 21.78
CA ILE A 161 -2.66 -0.54 20.77
C ILE A 161 -4.06 0.10 20.74
N THR A 162 -4.09 1.38 21.08
CA THR A 162 -5.30 2.21 21.06
C THR A 162 -5.54 2.80 19.68
N LYS A 163 -6.79 3.17 19.38
CA LYS A 163 -7.15 3.88 18.16
C LYS A 163 -6.34 5.19 17.99
N ALA A 164 -6.15 5.94 19.07
CA ALA A 164 -5.38 7.19 19.05
C ALA A 164 -3.90 6.96 18.70
N GLN A 165 -3.29 5.88 19.19
CA GLN A 165 -1.92 5.50 18.81
C GLN A 165 -1.86 5.08 17.33
N ALA A 166 -2.82 4.29 16.86
CA ALA A 166 -2.93 3.91 15.47
C ALA A 166 -3.06 5.13 14.54
N GLU A 167 -3.91 6.10 14.87
CA GLU A 167 -4.06 7.36 14.13
C GLU A 167 -2.78 8.20 14.15
N THR A 168 -2.13 8.30 15.31
CA THR A 168 -0.85 9.02 15.44
C THR A 168 0.23 8.38 14.56
N SER A 169 0.34 7.05 14.57
CA SER A 169 1.31 6.33 13.74
C SER A 169 1.13 6.62 12.25
N LEU A 170 -0.13 6.71 11.78
CA LEU A 170 -0.47 7.02 10.39
C LEU A 170 -0.10 8.47 10.02
N ASN A 171 -0.38 9.43 10.91
CA ASN A 171 -0.01 10.82 10.70
C ASN A 171 1.52 11.02 10.66
N THR A 172 2.25 10.36 11.55
CA THR A 172 3.73 10.39 11.55
C THR A 172 4.30 9.74 10.29
N ALA A 173 3.78 8.59 9.91
CA ALA A 173 4.19 7.84 8.73
C ALA A 173 4.09 8.65 7.43
N PHE A 174 2.98 9.33 7.22
CA PHE A 174 2.68 10.04 5.97
C PHE A 174 2.85 11.56 6.08
N CYS A 175 3.45 12.05 7.18
CA CYS A 175 3.61 13.47 7.47
C CYS A 175 2.31 14.27 7.29
N MET A 176 1.16 13.65 7.59
CA MET A 176 -0.15 14.29 7.49
C MET A 176 -0.30 15.21 8.71
N LYS A 177 -0.21 16.52 8.46
CA LYS A 177 -0.48 17.57 9.44
C LYS A 177 -1.93 18.00 9.39
#